data_AF-A0A2H6A0G4-F1
#
_entry.id   AF-A0A2H6A0G4-F1
#
_cell.length_a   1.000
_cell.length_b   1.000
_cell.length_c   1.000
_cell.angle_alpha   90.00
_cell.angle_beta   90.00
_cell.angle_gamma   90.00
#
_symmetry.space_group_name_H-M   'P 1'
#
loop_
_entity.id
_entity.type
_entity.pdbx_description
1 polymer ?
#
loop_
_entity_poly.entity_id
_entity_poly.type
_entity_poly.pdbx_seq_one_letter_code
_entity_poly.pdbx_strand_id
1 'polypeptide(L)'
;MSEAAPSNPVSLVLGSAAAGASFGAAATTAGVTLFRTLQSETGPLSGDGGFLMLTAGLLAGIGCAFTTAWLLAKRVPDLWRRGAVGFIAVFGSLLLSGAAAPADALGGTGGLVGYLLALLAAGVWSLTRARRAAGEP
;
A
#
# COMPACT_ATOMS: atom_id res chain seq x y z
N MET A 1 23.31 32.24 -0.73
CA MET A 1 22.47 31.50 0.24
C MET A 1 21.32 30.93 -0.56
N SER A 2 21.32 29.62 -0.83
CA SER A 2 20.29 29.00 -1.66
C SER A 2 19.02 28.86 -0.83
N GLU A 3 17.99 29.60 -1.19
CA GLU A 3 16.69 29.59 -0.54
C GLU A 3 16.05 28.22 -0.74
N ALA A 4 16.04 27.39 0.30
CA ALA A 4 15.37 26.11 0.28
C ALA A 4 13.87 26.37 0.07
N ALA A 5 13.33 25.97 -1.08
CA ALA A 5 11.93 26.14 -1.43
C ALA A 5 11.03 25.70 -0.27
N PRO A 6 9.93 26.42 0.02
CA PRO A 6 9.08 26.10 1.16
C PRO A 6 8.53 24.68 0.99
N SER A 7 9.00 23.77 1.84
CA SER A 7 8.46 22.42 1.95
C SER A 7 6.95 22.54 2.19
N ASN A 8 6.13 21.94 1.34
CA ASN A 8 4.69 21.97 1.51
C ASN A 8 4.26 20.75 2.35
N PRO A 9 4.07 20.89 3.67
CA PRO A 9 3.86 19.76 4.57
C PRO A 9 2.58 18.99 4.26
N VAL A 10 1.57 19.65 3.68
CA VAL A 10 0.31 19.01 3.29
C VAL A 10 0.53 18.03 2.15
N SER A 11 1.31 18.42 1.14
CA SER A 11 1.63 17.53 0.01
C SER A 11 2.50 16.34 0.42
N LEU A 12 3.39 16.52 1.40
CA LEU A 12 4.18 15.45 1.99
C LEU A 12 3.28 14.45 2.74
N VAL A 13 2.35 14.96 3.56
CA VAL A 13 1.37 14.14 4.29
C VAL A 13 0.49 13.35 3.33
N LEU A 14 -0.12 14.01 2.33
CA LEU A 14 -0.95 13.35 1.32
C LEU A 14 -0.16 12.31 0.52
N GLY A 15 1.06 12.65 0.08
CA GLY A 15 1.92 11.74 -0.67
C GLY A 15 2.34 10.53 0.16
N SER A 16 2.66 10.72 1.44
CA SER A 16 3.00 9.63 2.36
C SER A 16 1.82 8.69 2.63
N ALA A 17 0.62 9.24 2.80
CA ALA A 17 -0.60 8.47 2.98
C ALA A 17 -0.95 7.67 1.72
N ALA A 18 -0.91 8.31 0.54
CA ALA A 18 -1.20 7.68 -0.74
C ALA A 18 -0.17 6.58 -1.09
N ALA A 19 1.12 6.82 -0.84
CA ALA A 19 2.16 5.82 -1.01
C ALA A 19 1.94 4.63 -0.07
N GLY A 20 1.72 4.89 1.23
CA GLY A 20 1.45 3.82 2.20
C GLY A 20 0.20 3.00 1.84
N ALA A 21 -0.89 3.66 1.47
CA ALA A 21 -2.11 2.99 1.03
C ALA A 21 -1.85 2.08 -0.19
N SER A 22 -1.12 2.58 -1.19
CA SER A 22 -0.83 1.84 -2.42
C SER A 22 0.07 0.63 -2.16
N PHE A 23 1.14 0.80 -1.36
CA PHE A 23 2.07 -0.30 -1.05
C PHE A 23 1.45 -1.35 -0.14
N GLY A 24 0.66 -0.96 0.86
CA GLY A 24 -0.08 -1.91 1.69
C GLY A 24 -1.11 -2.70 0.90
N ALA A 25 -1.82 -2.04 -0.03
CA ALA A 25 -2.76 -2.70 -0.92
C ALA A 25 -2.04 -3.66 -1.87
N ALA A 26 -0.87 -3.28 -2.38
CA ALA A 26 -0.04 -4.14 -3.23
C ALA A 26 0.40 -5.39 -2.46
N ALA A 27 0.88 -5.24 -1.22
CA ALA A 27 1.27 -6.37 -0.38
C ALA A 27 0.08 -7.31 -0.08
N THR A 28 -1.10 -6.76 0.22
CA THR A 28 -2.32 -7.55 0.44
C THR A 28 -2.72 -8.29 -0.84
N THR A 29 -2.71 -7.60 -1.98
CA THR A 29 -3.06 -8.16 -3.30
C THR A 29 -2.07 -9.24 -3.72
N ALA A 30 -0.78 -9.09 -3.42
CA ALA A 30 0.23 -10.11 -3.65
C ALA A 30 -0.06 -11.39 -2.82
N GLY A 31 -0.49 -11.23 -1.56
CA GLY A 31 -0.92 -12.35 -0.72
C GLY A 31 -2.11 -13.11 -1.31
N VAL A 32 -3.14 -12.40 -1.78
CA VAL A 32 -4.30 -13.00 -2.47
C VAL A 32 -3.89 -13.68 -3.78
N THR A 33 -3.02 -13.05 -4.56
CA THR A 33 -2.52 -13.60 -5.82
C THR A 33 -1.76 -14.90 -5.58
N LEU A 34 -0.87 -14.92 -4.60
CA LEU A 34 -0.10 -16.10 -4.22
C LEU A 34 -1.01 -17.24 -3.73
N PHE A 35 -2.02 -16.92 -2.91
CA PHE A 35 -3.01 -17.89 -2.47
C PHE A 35 -3.74 -18.52 -3.66
N ARG A 36 -4.16 -17.72 -4.65
CA ARG A 36 -4.80 -18.22 -5.87
C ARG A 36 -3.88 -19.09 -6.72
N THR A 37 -2.63 -18.69 -6.90
CA THR A 37 -1.64 -19.49 -7.66
C THR A 37 -1.43 -20.85 -6.99
N LEU A 38 -1.26 -20.87 -5.67
CA LEU A 38 -1.11 -22.12 -4.93
C LEU A 38 -2.38 -22.98 -4.98
N GLN A 39 -3.56 -22.37 -4.86
CA GLN A 39 -4.82 -23.11 -5.00
C GLN A 39 -4.96 -23.75 -6.40
N SER A 40 -4.46 -23.09 -7.44
CA SER A 40 -4.46 -23.65 -8.80
C SER A 40 -3.47 -24.81 -9.00
N GLU A 41 -2.35 -24.83 -8.26
CA GLU A 41 -1.33 -25.90 -8.38
C GLU A 41 -1.55 -27.07 -7.40
N THR A 42 -2.02 -26.81 -6.18
CA THR A 42 -2.12 -27.81 -5.10
C THR A 42 -3.55 -28.27 -4.81
N GLY A 43 -4.56 -27.75 -5.50
CA GLY A 43 -5.98 -28.03 -5.23
C GLY A 43 -6.55 -27.17 -4.09
N PRO A 44 -7.79 -27.44 -3.64
CA PRO A 44 -8.46 -26.60 -2.66
C PRO A 44 -7.69 -26.58 -1.33
N LEU A 45 -7.06 -25.44 -1.04
CA LEU A 45 -6.55 -25.06 0.28
C LEU A 45 -7.73 -24.79 1.23
N SER A 46 -8.48 -25.85 1.56
CA SER A 46 -9.63 -25.80 2.48
C SER A 46 -9.18 -26.02 3.93
N GLY A 47 -9.58 -25.12 4.84
CA GLY A 47 -9.30 -25.19 6.28
C GLY A 47 -8.41 -24.04 6.79
N ASP A 48 -7.65 -24.30 7.86
CA ASP A 48 -6.83 -23.30 8.57
C ASP A 48 -5.71 -22.71 7.70
N GLY A 49 -5.15 -23.47 6.75
CA GLY A 49 -4.04 -23.03 5.90
C GLY A 49 -4.40 -21.85 4.99
N GLY A 50 -5.57 -21.89 4.36
CA GLY A 50 -6.04 -20.79 3.51
C GLY A 50 -6.39 -19.54 4.32
N PHE A 51 -7.00 -19.72 5.50
CA PHE A 51 -7.26 -18.63 6.43
C PHE A 51 -5.96 -17.96 6.89
N LEU A 52 -4.98 -18.74 7.39
CA LEU A 52 -3.68 -18.24 7.84
C LEU A 52 -2.96 -17.45 6.76
N MET A 53 -2.99 -17.93 5.51
CA MET A 53 -2.31 -17.27 4.40
C MET A 53 -2.94 -15.92 4.03
N LEU A 54 -4.27 -15.85 4.00
CA LEU A 54 -5.00 -14.60 3.77
C LEU A 54 -4.83 -13.62 4.93
N THR A 55 -4.92 -14.10 6.17
CA THR A 55 -4.68 -13.27 7.37
C THR A 55 -3.24 -12.75 7.39
N ALA A 56 -2.25 -13.58 7.06
CA ALA A 56 -0.85 -13.15 6.98
C ALA A 56 -0.64 -12.09 5.90
N GLY A 57 -1.24 -12.27 4.71
CA GLY A 57 -1.19 -11.28 3.63
C GLY A 57 -1.82 -9.93 4.02
N LEU A 58 -2.96 -9.97 4.70
CA LEU A 58 -3.63 -8.78 5.21
C LEU A 58 -2.80 -8.05 6.28
N LEU A 59 -2.27 -8.79 7.25
CA LEU A 59 -1.43 -8.21 8.32
C LEU A 59 -0.13 -7.63 7.75
N ALA A 60 0.49 -8.31 6.79
CA ALA A 60 1.64 -7.79 6.07
C ALA A 60 1.30 -6.49 5.32
N GLY A 61 0.13 -6.42 4.68
CA GLY A 61 -0.38 -5.22 4.03
C GLY A 61 -0.59 -4.04 4.98
N ILE A 62 -1.25 -4.29 6.12
CA ILE A 62 -1.46 -3.27 7.17
C ILE A 62 -0.12 -2.75 7.69
N GLY A 63 0.81 -3.66 8.02
CA GLY A 63 2.15 -3.31 8.47
C GLY A 63 2.91 -2.49 7.43
N CYS A 64 2.86 -2.90 6.17
CA CYS A 64 3.49 -2.18 5.06
C CYS A 64 2.89 -0.78 4.86
N ALA A 65 1.57 -0.63 4.91
CA ALA A 65 0.89 0.66 4.79
C ALA A 65 1.33 1.63 5.89
N PHE A 66 1.25 1.18 7.14
CA PHE A 66 1.58 2.01 8.29
C PHE A 66 3.06 2.39 8.29
N THR A 67 3.96 1.43 8.10
CA THR A 67 5.41 1.68 8.12
C THR A 67 5.85 2.59 6.98
N THR A 68 5.32 2.40 5.78
CA THR A 68 5.69 3.24 4.63
C THR A 68 5.22 4.67 4.82
N ALA A 69 3.96 4.88 5.24
CA ALA A 69 3.44 6.20 5.56
C ALA A 69 4.23 6.86 6.71
N TRP A 70 4.56 6.09 7.75
CA TRP A 70 5.33 6.56 8.89
C TRP A 70 6.74 6.99 8.50
N LEU A 71 7.44 6.22 7.69
CA LEU A 71 8.80 6.54 7.23
C LEU A 71 8.83 7.80 6.36
N LEU A 72 7.84 7.97 5.49
CA LEU A 72 7.74 9.14 4.61
C LEU A 72 7.31 10.41 5.35
N ALA A 73 6.50 10.28 6.39
CA ALA A 73 6.08 11.39 7.24
C ALA A 73 7.13 11.80 8.31
N LYS A 74 8.37 11.29 8.26
CA LYS A 74 9.42 11.54 9.28
C LYS A 74 9.78 13.01 9.48
N ARG A 75 9.57 13.85 8.48
CA ARG A 75 9.83 15.31 8.55
C ARG A 75 8.69 16.10 9.21
N VAL A 76 7.57 15.46 9.53
CA VAL A 76 6.49 16.08 10.32
C VAL A 76 6.87 15.94 11.81
N PRO A 77 7.11 17.06 12.53
CA PRO A 77 7.60 17.02 13.91
C PRO A 77 6.54 16.52 14.91
N ASP A 78 5.26 16.62 14.54
CA ASP A 78 4.13 16.21 15.36
C ASP A 78 3.89 14.69 15.26
N LEU A 79 4.17 13.98 16.35
CA LEU A 79 4.03 12.53 16.46
C LEU A 79 2.57 12.07 16.31
N TRP A 80 1.60 12.87 16.78
CA TRP A 80 0.18 12.57 16.67
C TRP A 80 -0.27 12.61 15.21
N ARG A 81 0.12 13.66 14.48
CA ARG A 81 -0.14 13.77 13.03
C ARG A 81 0.49 12.61 12.27
N ARG A 82 1.70 12.22 12.64
CA ARG A 82 2.40 11.09 12.01
C ARG A 82 1.67 9.76 12.22
N GLY A 83 1.14 9.54 13.42
CA GLY A 83 0.27 8.40 13.73
C GLY A 83 -1.02 8.41 12.90
N ALA A 84 -1.71 9.55 12.87
CA ALA A 84 -2.94 9.71 12.10
C ALA A 84 -2.75 9.40 10.60
N VAL A 85 -1.62 9.84 10.02
CA VAL A 85 -1.27 9.55 8.62
C VAL A 85 -1.04 8.05 8.39
N GLY A 86 -0.40 7.37 9.33
CA GLY A 86 -0.26 5.91 9.29
C GLY A 86 -1.61 5.20 9.28
N PHE A 87 -2.55 5.61 10.14
CA PHE A 87 -3.90 5.05 10.15
C PHE A 87 -4.68 5.35 8.86
N ILE A 88 -4.60 6.57 8.33
CA ILE A 88 -5.22 6.94 7.05
C ILE A 88 -4.67 6.06 5.92
N ALA A 89 -3.36 5.79 5.91
CA ALA A 89 -2.75 4.90 4.94
C ALA A 89 -3.25 3.46 5.07
N VAL A 90 -3.42 2.96 6.29
CA VAL A 90 -4.02 1.63 6.54
C VAL A 90 -5.45 1.56 6.01
N PHE A 91 -6.30 2.54 6.34
CA PHE A 91 -7.67 2.58 5.81
C PHE A 91 -7.69 2.68 4.28
N GLY A 92 -6.85 3.52 3.69
CA GLY A 92 -6.70 3.61 2.24
C GLY A 92 -6.26 2.29 1.61
N SER A 93 -5.32 1.59 2.26
CA SER A 93 -4.86 0.25 1.85
C SER A 93 -6.00 -0.76 1.88
N LEU A 94 -6.82 -0.76 2.92
CA LEU A 94 -7.97 -1.67 3.03
C LEU A 94 -9.01 -1.41 1.94
N LEU A 95 -9.32 -0.13 1.68
CA LEU A 95 -10.25 0.26 0.61
C LEU A 95 -9.73 -0.18 -0.78
N LEU A 96 -8.45 0.06 -1.06
CA LEU A 96 -7.80 -0.37 -2.30
C LEU A 96 -7.71 -1.90 -2.39
N SER A 97 -7.49 -2.60 -1.29
CA SER A 97 -7.46 -4.06 -1.28
C SER A 97 -8.84 -4.64 -1.58
N GLY A 98 -9.92 -3.98 -1.14
CA GLY A 98 -11.29 -4.36 -1.50
C GLY A 98 -11.54 -4.34 -3.01
N ALA A 99 -10.89 -3.42 -3.75
CA ALA A 99 -10.96 -3.37 -5.21
C ALA A 99 -10.18 -4.50 -5.91
N ALA A 100 -9.43 -5.33 -5.18
CA ALA A 100 -8.87 -6.56 -5.75
C ALA A 100 -9.96 -7.56 -6.14
N ALA A 101 -11.08 -7.64 -5.41
CA ALA A 101 -12.18 -8.55 -5.71
C ALA A 101 -12.84 -8.30 -7.09
N PRO A 102 -13.20 -7.06 -7.49
CA PRO A 102 -13.70 -6.81 -8.83
C PRO A 102 -12.61 -6.97 -9.91
N ALA A 103 -11.35 -6.61 -9.63
CA ALA A 103 -10.25 -6.87 -10.57
C ALA A 103 -10.10 -8.38 -10.87
N ASP A 104 -10.27 -9.18 -9.83
CA ASP A 104 -10.25 -10.63 -9.87
C ASP A 104 -11.46 -11.23 -10.61
N ALA A 105 -12.66 -10.66 -10.41
CA ALA A 105 -13.87 -11.07 -11.12
C ALA A 105 -13.83 -10.72 -12.62
N LEU A 106 -13.20 -9.60 -12.99
CA LEU A 106 -13.16 -9.11 -14.38
C LEU A 106 -12.06 -9.75 -15.22
N GLY A 107 -10.92 -10.11 -14.61
CA GLY A 107 -9.73 -10.58 -15.35
C GLY A 107 -9.07 -11.83 -14.79
N GLY A 108 -9.65 -12.47 -13.77
CA GLY A 108 -9.04 -13.61 -13.08
C GLY A 108 -7.64 -13.27 -12.54
N THR A 109 -6.71 -14.22 -12.64
CA THR A 109 -5.32 -14.04 -12.22
C THR A 109 -4.61 -12.91 -12.99
N GLY A 110 -4.93 -12.73 -14.28
CA GLY A 110 -4.37 -11.64 -15.09
C GLY A 110 -4.83 -10.25 -14.60
N GLY A 111 -6.09 -10.14 -14.19
CA GLY A 111 -6.66 -8.93 -13.59
C GLY A 111 -5.99 -8.56 -12.26
N LEU A 112 -5.74 -9.55 -11.40
CA LEU A 112 -5.01 -9.36 -10.14
C LEU A 112 -3.56 -8.90 -10.36
N VAL A 113 -2.85 -9.51 -11.30
CA VAL A 113 -1.47 -9.11 -11.65
C VAL A 113 -1.45 -7.69 -12.21
N GLY A 114 -2.37 -7.36 -13.12
CA GLY A 114 -2.51 -6.01 -13.66
C GLY A 114 -2.81 -4.97 -12.58
N TYR A 115 -3.70 -5.30 -11.65
CA TYR A 115 -4.03 -4.44 -10.52
C TYR A 115 -2.86 -4.25 -9.56
N LEU A 116 -2.11 -5.32 -9.27
CA LEU A 116 -0.89 -5.25 -8.46
C LEU A 116 0.14 -4.30 -9.07
N LEU A 117 0.39 -4.41 -10.38
CA LEU A 117 1.31 -3.52 -11.08
C LEU A 117 0.83 -2.06 -11.04
N ALA A 118 -0.48 -1.82 -11.19
CA ALA A 118 -1.06 -0.49 -11.07
C ALA A 118 -0.87 0.11 -9.67
N LEU A 119 -1.06 -0.69 -8.61
CA LEU A 119 -0.84 -0.27 -7.23
C LEU A 119 0.64 0.07 -6.97
N LEU A 120 1.56 -0.75 -7.48
CA LEU A 120 3.00 -0.48 -7.37
C LEU A 120 3.38 0.81 -8.10
N ALA A 121 2.88 1.01 -9.32
CA ALA A 121 3.10 2.24 -10.09
C ALA A 121 2.55 3.47 -9.37
N ALA A 122 1.33 3.40 -8.82
CA ALA A 122 0.71 4.46 -8.04
C ALA A 122 1.50 4.77 -6.75
N GLY A 123 2.01 3.73 -6.07
CA GLY A 123 2.85 3.87 -4.88
C GLY A 123 4.17 4.57 -5.18
N VAL A 124 4.87 4.15 -6.24
CA VAL A 124 6.13 4.79 -6.69
C VAL A 124 5.89 6.23 -7.14
N TRP A 125 4.80 6.50 -7.86
CA TRP A 125 4.45 7.85 -8.29
C TRP A 125 4.13 8.77 -7.09
N SER A 126 3.40 8.26 -6.10
CA SER A 126 3.11 8.99 -4.87
C SER A 126 4.37 9.24 -4.04
N LEU A 127 5.26 8.26 -3.96
CA LEU A 127 6.56 8.36 -3.30
C LEU A 127 7.44 9.44 -3.93
N THR A 128 7.57 9.44 -5.25
CA THR A 128 8.38 10.44 -5.98
C THR A 128 7.79 11.84 -5.82
N ARG A 129 6.45 11.98 -5.85
CA ARG A 129 5.76 13.24 -5.53
C ARG A 129 6.04 13.71 -4.10
N ALA A 130 5.99 12.81 -3.12
CA ALA A 130 6.28 13.13 -1.72
C ALA A 130 7.73 13.57 -1.49
N ARG A 131 8.70 12.92 -2.15
CA ARG A 131 10.12 13.31 -2.08
C ARG A 131 10.40 14.66 -2.72
N ARG A 132 9.80 14.92 -3.90
CA ARG A 132 9.87 16.24 -4.54
C ARG A 132 9.27 17.33 -3.67
N ALA A 133 8.15 17.06 -3.01
CA ALA A 133 7.52 17.97 -2.05
C ALA A 133 8.38 18.22 -0.79
N ALA A 134 9.21 17.23 -0.41
CA ALA A 134 10.18 17.36 0.66
C ALA A 134 11.46 18.11 0.24
N GLY A 135 11.65 18.41 -1.05
CA GLY A 135 12.87 19.03 -1.56
C GLY A 135 14.07 18.08 -1.66
N GLU A 136 13.84 16.76 -1.73
CA GLU A 136 14.89 15.77 -2.05
C GLU A 136 14.95 15.55 -3.57
N PRO A 137 16.16 15.45 -4.18
CA PRO A 137 16.34 15.17 -5.61
C PRO A 137 15.88 13.75 -6.01
#